data_AF-A0A2J6XFP2-F1
#
_entry.id   AF-A0A2J6XFP2-F1
#
_cell.length_a   1.000
_cell.length_b   1.000
_cell.length_c   1.000
_cell.angle_alpha   90.00
_cell.angle_beta   90.00
_cell.angle_gamma   90.00
#
_symmetry.space_group_name_H-M   'P 1'
#
loop_
_entity.id
_entity.type
_entity.pdbx_description
1 polymer ?
#
loop_
_entity_poly.entity_id
_entity_poly.type
_entity_poly.pdbx_seq_one_letter_code
_entity_poly.pdbx_strand_id
1 'polypeptide(L)'
;MNLSQSNLLSQPWSWLVNEVYRRLVDHFGPLYGPPAAHPWWPIISTEPQLEMVIGAVLVQQTRWETVEDAIARLHVNGLIDLVALAHADAGELARLIYPCAFYQQKANGLITLARIVRERYGDLATLLRLPAPRLYTELLQLPRIGPETADVIMLYAGGHPRFVVDAYTRRIFARLVPERLVWERAGYVQVQQTIATALPVDPMLLADLHAQLNELAVRYCLVKPRCDGPPSRRIYSRQPGRNSFLDRNDGCPLREICSWYASRIGTESLKQR
;
A
#
# COMPACT_ATOMS: atom_id res chain seq x y z
N MET A 1 29.09 6.31 -3.77
CA MET A 1 29.77 5.64 -4.90
C MET A 1 28.70 5.24 -5.90
N ASN A 2 28.76 5.75 -7.14
CA ASN A 2 27.81 5.36 -8.19
C ASN A 2 28.13 3.93 -8.67
N LEU A 3 27.30 2.96 -8.29
CA LEU A 3 27.35 1.62 -8.85
C LEU A 3 26.88 1.70 -10.31
N SER A 4 27.67 1.16 -11.25
CA SER A 4 27.21 1.00 -12.64
C SER A 4 26.05 0.00 -12.69
N GLN A 5 25.17 0.11 -13.69
CA GLN A 5 24.06 -0.82 -13.85
C GLN A 5 24.47 -2.28 -14.00
N SER A 6 25.61 -2.52 -14.65
CA SER A 6 26.21 -3.86 -14.75
C SER A 6 26.53 -4.47 -13.38
N ASN A 7 26.87 -3.62 -12.39
CA ASN A 7 27.17 -4.05 -11.03
C ASN A 7 25.91 -4.25 -10.17
N LEU A 8 24.74 -3.75 -10.60
CA LEU A 8 23.47 -3.96 -9.89
C LEU A 8 22.83 -5.28 -10.29
N LEU A 9 22.87 -5.62 -11.58
CA LEU A 9 22.31 -6.88 -12.11
C LEU A 9 23.10 -8.13 -11.66
N SER A 10 24.35 -7.94 -11.23
CA SER A 10 25.18 -9.02 -10.68
C SER A 10 24.95 -9.27 -9.18
N GLN A 11 24.23 -8.39 -8.48
CA GLN A 11 23.95 -8.57 -7.05
C GLN A 11 22.84 -9.59 -6.82
N PRO A 12 22.84 -10.26 -5.65
CA PRO A 12 21.72 -11.08 -5.22
C PRO A 12 20.42 -10.28 -5.19
N TRP A 13 19.29 -10.95 -5.47
CA TRP A 13 17.97 -10.30 -5.45
C TRP A 13 17.62 -9.72 -4.08
N SER A 14 17.97 -10.42 -3.00
CA SER A 14 17.82 -9.92 -1.64
C SER A 14 18.58 -8.60 -1.43
N TRP A 15 19.78 -8.46 -1.99
CA TRP A 15 20.54 -7.22 -1.91
C TRP A 15 19.78 -6.07 -2.58
N LEU A 16 19.24 -6.28 -3.78
CA LEU A 16 18.55 -5.22 -4.51
C LEU A 16 17.29 -4.74 -3.79
N VAL A 17 16.45 -5.65 -3.27
CA VAL A 17 15.25 -5.25 -2.54
C VAL A 17 15.61 -4.51 -1.25
N ASN A 18 16.66 -4.95 -0.54
CA ASN A 18 17.17 -4.24 0.64
C ASN A 18 17.74 -2.86 0.27
N GLU A 19 18.42 -2.73 -0.86
CA GLU A 19 18.95 -1.43 -1.33
C GLU A 19 17.81 -0.47 -1.73
N VAL A 20 16.74 -0.99 -2.36
CA VAL A 20 15.51 -0.22 -2.61
C VAL A 20 14.93 0.26 -1.29
N TYR A 21 14.73 -0.63 -0.32
CA TYR A 21 14.19 -0.28 0.99
C TYR A 21 15.03 0.79 1.69
N ARG A 22 16.34 0.57 1.78
CA ARG A 22 17.30 1.49 2.41
C ARG A 22 17.23 2.89 1.78
N ARG A 23 17.29 3.00 0.45
CA ARG A 23 17.20 4.29 -0.25
C ARG A 23 15.87 5.01 -0.01
N LEU A 24 14.77 4.26 0.11
CA LEU A 24 13.47 4.87 0.38
C LEU A 24 13.35 5.35 1.83
N VAL A 25 13.83 4.56 2.81
CA VAL A 25 13.87 4.97 4.22
C VAL A 25 14.81 6.17 4.41
N ASP A 26 15.97 6.20 3.77
CA ASP A 26 16.87 7.37 3.81
C ASP A 26 16.18 8.63 3.26
N HIS A 27 15.27 8.45 2.29
CA HIS A 27 14.60 9.55 1.62
C HIS A 27 13.35 10.05 2.33
N PHE A 28 12.48 9.14 2.78
CA PHE A 28 11.17 9.46 3.37
C PHE A 28 11.16 9.37 4.90
N GLY A 29 12.19 8.78 5.51
CA GLY A 29 12.17 8.32 6.89
C GLY A 29 11.29 7.08 7.06
N PRO A 30 11.22 6.51 8.29
CA PRO A 30 10.29 5.44 8.61
C PRO A 30 8.84 5.91 8.45
N LEU A 31 8.03 5.08 7.81
CA LEU A 31 6.63 5.35 7.49
C LEU A 31 5.67 4.46 8.28
N TYR A 32 6.14 3.39 8.90
CA TYR A 32 5.35 2.48 9.71
C TYR A 32 6.06 2.06 11.00
N GLY A 33 5.27 1.66 12.00
CA GLY A 33 5.77 1.20 13.29
C GLY A 33 6.20 2.32 14.24
N PRO A 34 6.75 1.97 15.42
CA PRO A 34 7.16 2.93 16.45
C PRO A 34 8.12 4.04 15.99
N PRO A 35 9.06 3.81 15.05
CA PRO A 35 9.95 4.87 14.57
C PRO A 35 9.28 5.91 13.67
N ALA A 36 8.06 5.67 13.17
CA ALA A 36 7.39 6.58 12.26
C ALA A 36 6.79 7.77 13.01
N ALA A 37 7.42 8.94 12.89
CA ALA A 37 6.90 10.19 13.46
C ALA A 37 5.50 10.53 12.93
N HIS A 38 5.25 10.19 11.66
CA HIS A 38 3.93 10.23 11.04
C HIS A 38 3.70 8.85 10.41
N PRO A 39 2.76 8.03 10.92
CA PRO A 39 2.42 6.74 10.31
C PRO A 39 1.73 6.91 8.95
N TRP A 40 2.08 6.05 7.99
CA TRP A 40 1.58 6.12 6.60
C TRP A 40 0.08 5.84 6.54
N TRP A 41 -0.37 4.90 7.34
CA TRP A 41 -1.78 4.66 7.58
C TRP A 41 -2.20 5.40 8.86
N PRO A 42 -2.86 6.57 8.76
CA PRO A 42 -3.39 7.24 9.94
C PRO A 42 -4.47 6.37 10.58
N ILE A 43 -4.43 6.29 11.91
CA ILE A 43 -5.53 5.75 12.70
C ILE A 43 -6.06 6.88 13.57
N ILE A 44 -7.38 7.12 13.49
CA ILE A 44 -8.05 8.17 14.26
C ILE A 44 -9.04 7.62 15.29
N SER A 45 -9.42 6.35 15.17
CA SER A 45 -10.37 5.70 16.07
C SER A 45 -9.68 4.88 17.17
N THR A 46 -10.49 4.44 18.13
CA THR A 46 -10.10 3.49 19.17
C THR A 46 -10.13 2.03 18.71
N GLU A 47 -10.58 1.77 17.48
CA GLU A 47 -10.71 0.43 16.88
C GLU A 47 -9.82 0.29 15.64
N PRO A 48 -8.48 0.34 15.81
CA PRO A 48 -7.50 0.43 14.71
C PRO A 48 -7.65 -0.67 13.66
N GLN A 49 -7.89 -1.91 14.11
CA GLN A 49 -8.01 -3.05 13.20
C GLN A 49 -9.24 -2.93 12.30
N LEU A 50 -10.36 -2.48 12.85
CA LEU A 50 -11.58 -2.29 12.09
C LEU A 50 -11.44 -1.11 11.13
N GLU A 51 -10.82 -0.01 11.57
CA GLU A 51 -10.51 1.14 10.72
C GLU A 51 -9.65 0.75 9.51
N MET A 52 -8.61 -0.07 9.72
CA MET A 52 -7.76 -0.59 8.64
C MET A 52 -8.56 -1.48 7.67
N VAL A 53 -9.43 -2.36 8.17
CA VAL A 53 -10.29 -3.21 7.32
C VAL A 53 -11.24 -2.35 6.48
N ILE A 54 -11.89 -1.36 7.09
CA ILE A 54 -12.78 -0.42 6.39
C ILE A 54 -11.99 0.34 5.33
N GLY A 55 -10.83 0.92 5.69
CA GLY A 55 -9.97 1.64 4.77
C GLY A 55 -9.51 0.80 3.59
N ALA A 56 -9.13 -0.47 3.82
CA ALA A 56 -8.71 -1.41 2.79
C ALA A 56 -9.83 -1.74 1.78
N VAL A 57 -11.08 -1.76 2.23
CA VAL A 57 -12.25 -1.89 1.34
C VAL A 57 -12.53 -0.58 0.60
N LEU A 58 -12.49 0.55 1.31
CA LEU A 58 -12.84 1.86 0.74
C LEU A 58 -11.84 2.35 -0.30
N VAL A 59 -10.54 2.07 -0.15
CA VAL A 59 -9.47 2.52 -1.07
C VAL A 59 -9.52 1.86 -2.45
N GLN A 60 -10.25 0.75 -2.60
CA GLN A 60 -10.41 0.09 -3.89
C GLN A 60 -10.95 1.07 -4.94
N GLN A 61 -10.13 1.39 -5.94
CA GLN A 61 -10.44 2.37 -7.00
C GLN A 61 -10.84 3.76 -6.46
N THR A 62 -10.37 4.12 -5.28
CA THR A 62 -10.65 5.41 -4.63
C THR A 62 -9.34 6.02 -4.16
N ARG A 63 -9.18 7.33 -4.32
CA ARG A 63 -7.99 8.02 -3.82
C ARG A 63 -7.99 8.03 -2.29
N TRP A 64 -6.81 7.89 -1.67
CA TRP A 64 -6.73 7.79 -0.21
C TRP A 64 -7.28 9.04 0.49
N GLU A 65 -7.07 10.25 -0.04
CA GLU A 65 -7.59 11.47 0.59
C GLU A 65 -9.13 11.46 0.69
N THR A 66 -9.81 10.83 -0.28
CA THR A 66 -11.26 10.63 -0.26
C THR A 66 -11.68 9.59 0.79
N VAL A 67 -10.84 8.56 0.99
CA VAL A 67 -11.05 7.53 2.01
C VAL A 67 -10.84 8.10 3.40
N GLU A 68 -9.81 8.93 3.63
CA GLU A 68 -9.59 9.61 4.92
C GLU A 68 -10.82 10.43 5.32
N ASP A 69 -11.35 11.23 4.39
CA ASP A 69 -12.56 12.02 4.64
C ASP A 69 -13.77 11.11 4.96
N ALA A 70 -13.86 9.94 4.33
CA ALA A 70 -14.92 8.96 4.61
C ALA A 70 -14.75 8.31 5.98
N ILE A 71 -13.54 7.87 6.35
CA ILE A 71 -13.24 7.30 7.67
C ILE A 71 -13.54 8.33 8.76
N ALA A 72 -13.17 9.59 8.58
CA ALA A 72 -13.50 10.65 9.53
C ALA A 72 -15.02 10.80 9.72
N ARG A 73 -15.81 10.78 8.64
CA ARG A 73 -17.27 10.80 8.73
C ARG A 73 -17.82 9.58 9.44
N LEU A 74 -17.32 8.38 9.15
CA LEU A 74 -17.74 7.15 9.83
C LEU A 74 -17.41 7.19 11.32
N HIS A 75 -16.22 7.67 11.68
CA HIS A 75 -15.76 7.78 13.06
C HIS A 75 -16.66 8.72 13.89
N VAL A 76 -16.95 9.92 13.37
CA VAL A 76 -17.84 10.89 14.03
C VAL A 76 -19.28 10.36 14.19
N ASN A 77 -19.72 9.48 13.29
CA ASN A 77 -21.04 8.84 13.37
C ASN A 77 -21.03 7.51 14.15
N GLY A 78 -19.93 7.16 14.84
CA GLY A 78 -19.85 5.94 15.65
C GLY A 78 -19.89 4.65 14.85
N LEU A 79 -19.54 4.69 13.55
CA LEU A 79 -19.59 3.53 12.64
C LEU A 79 -18.24 2.82 12.47
N ILE A 80 -17.19 3.29 13.14
CA ILE A 80 -15.95 2.53 13.35
C ILE A 80 -16.12 1.68 14.63
N ASP A 81 -17.18 0.88 14.65
CA ASP A 81 -17.53 -0.08 15.68
C ASP A 81 -18.20 -1.27 14.99
N LEU A 82 -17.80 -2.49 15.35
CA LEU A 82 -18.22 -3.68 14.64
C LEU A 82 -19.73 -3.94 14.78
N VAL A 83 -20.30 -3.67 15.96
CA VAL A 83 -21.72 -3.88 16.26
C VAL A 83 -22.56 -2.83 15.56
N ALA A 84 -22.18 -1.55 15.66
CA ALA A 84 -22.85 -0.44 15.00
C ALA A 84 -22.84 -0.61 13.49
N LEU A 85 -21.69 -0.97 12.91
CA LEU A 85 -21.55 -1.19 11.47
C LEU A 85 -22.42 -2.36 10.97
N ALA A 86 -22.54 -3.43 11.75
CA ALA A 86 -23.39 -4.58 11.39
C ALA A 86 -24.90 -4.24 11.37
N HIS A 87 -25.33 -3.23 12.13
CA HIS A 87 -26.73 -2.79 12.18
C HIS A 87 -26.99 -1.48 11.43
N ALA A 88 -25.97 -0.91 10.78
CA ALA A 88 -26.09 0.35 10.07
C ALA A 88 -27.13 0.26 8.95
N ASP A 89 -27.86 1.35 8.73
CA ASP A 89 -28.69 1.50 7.54
C ASP A 89 -27.78 1.63 6.30
N ALA A 90 -28.12 0.87 5.25
CA ALA A 90 -27.31 0.84 4.04
C ALA A 90 -27.31 2.17 3.28
N GLY A 91 -28.44 2.89 3.28
CA GLY A 91 -28.57 4.18 2.63
C GLY A 91 -27.76 5.26 3.35
N GLU A 92 -27.83 5.28 4.67
CA GLU A 92 -27.07 6.21 5.50
C GLU A 92 -25.56 5.93 5.42
N LEU A 93 -25.14 4.68 5.51
CA LEU A 93 -23.73 4.31 5.33
C LEU A 93 -23.23 4.70 3.94
N ALA A 94 -24.02 4.43 2.89
CA ALA A 94 -23.71 4.82 1.52
C ALA A 94 -23.57 6.34 1.38
N ARG A 95 -24.42 7.13 2.04
CA ARG A 95 -24.35 8.60 2.07
C ARG A 95 -23.04 9.08 2.69
N LEU A 96 -22.62 8.48 3.81
CA LEU A 96 -21.37 8.84 4.50
C LEU A 96 -20.12 8.51 3.67
N ILE A 97 -20.16 7.49 2.82
CA ILE A 97 -19.03 7.09 1.97
C ILE A 97 -19.23 7.45 0.48
N TYR A 98 -20.24 8.28 0.15
CA TYR A 98 -20.65 8.59 -1.23
C TYR A 98 -19.51 8.97 -2.19
N PRO A 99 -18.51 9.79 -1.77
CA PRO A 99 -17.39 10.14 -2.64
C PRO A 99 -16.50 8.95 -3.07
N CYS A 100 -16.57 7.81 -2.37
CA CYS A 100 -15.81 6.62 -2.72
C CYS A 100 -16.42 5.92 -3.94
N ALA A 101 -15.58 5.36 -4.82
CA ALA A 101 -16.06 4.59 -5.96
C ALA A 101 -16.88 3.38 -5.49
N PHE A 102 -18.01 3.09 -6.14
CA PHE A 102 -18.92 1.98 -5.78
C PHE A 102 -19.43 2.06 -4.34
N TYR A 103 -19.69 3.28 -3.84
CA TYR A 103 -20.11 3.54 -2.46
C TYR A 103 -21.31 2.69 -2.01
N GLN A 104 -22.31 2.48 -2.87
CA GLN A 104 -23.48 1.64 -2.53
C GLN A 104 -23.09 0.18 -2.28
N GLN A 105 -22.28 -0.40 -3.17
CA GLN A 105 -21.81 -1.78 -3.02
C GLN A 105 -20.84 -1.93 -1.86
N LYS A 106 -20.00 -0.92 -1.61
CA LYS A 106 -19.09 -0.89 -0.45
C LYS A 106 -19.85 -0.80 0.86
N ALA A 107 -20.89 0.03 0.95
CA ALA A 107 -21.72 0.14 2.14
C ALA A 107 -22.38 -1.21 2.49
N ASN A 108 -23.07 -1.82 1.54
CA ASN A 108 -23.67 -3.15 1.73
C ASN A 108 -22.61 -4.21 2.08
N GLY A 109 -21.45 -4.16 1.41
CA GLY A 109 -20.33 -5.05 1.66
C GLY A 109 -19.78 -4.93 3.09
N LEU A 110 -19.57 -3.70 3.59
CA LEU A 110 -19.08 -3.45 4.94
C LEU A 110 -20.07 -3.92 6.02
N ILE A 111 -21.37 -3.67 5.83
CA ILE A 111 -22.42 -4.16 6.74
C ILE A 111 -22.42 -5.69 6.78
N THR A 112 -22.38 -6.32 5.60
CA THR A 112 -22.38 -7.79 5.48
C THR A 112 -21.11 -8.39 6.08
N LEU A 113 -19.95 -7.79 5.83
CA LEU A 113 -18.67 -8.18 6.43
C LEU A 113 -18.78 -8.13 7.95
N ALA A 114 -19.24 -7.01 8.52
CA ALA A 114 -19.38 -6.85 9.96
C ALA A 114 -20.32 -7.89 10.58
N ARG A 115 -21.45 -8.20 9.92
CA ARG A 115 -22.36 -9.28 10.35
C ARG A 115 -21.69 -10.64 10.36
N ILE A 116 -21.03 -11.03 9.26
CA ILE A 116 -20.33 -12.31 9.16
C ILE A 116 -19.25 -12.43 10.25
N VAL A 117 -18.48 -11.36 10.48
CA VAL A 117 -17.43 -11.36 11.51
C VAL A 117 -18.04 -11.58 12.89
N ARG A 118 -19.11 -10.86 13.23
CA ARG A 118 -19.79 -11.02 14.53
C ARG A 118 -20.40 -12.40 14.71
N GLU A 119 -21.11 -12.89 13.69
CA GLU A 119 -21.83 -14.17 13.77
C GLU A 119 -20.88 -15.37 13.87
N ARG A 120 -19.77 -15.34 13.12
CA ARG A 120 -18.85 -16.49 13.04
C ARG A 120 -17.70 -16.44 14.04
N TYR A 121 -17.27 -15.24 14.45
CA TYR A 121 -16.06 -15.05 15.26
C TYR A 121 -16.29 -14.23 16.53
N GLY A 122 -17.47 -13.60 16.70
CA GLY A 122 -17.76 -12.69 17.81
C GLY A 122 -17.15 -11.31 17.61
N ASP A 123 -15.83 -11.24 17.42
CA ASP A 123 -15.07 -10.01 17.21
C ASP A 123 -14.03 -10.13 16.08
N LEU A 124 -13.53 -8.98 15.62
CA LEU A 124 -12.54 -8.91 14.55
C LEU A 124 -11.17 -9.47 14.99
N ALA A 125 -10.79 -9.27 16.26
CA ALA A 125 -9.51 -9.72 16.77
C ALA A 125 -9.39 -11.25 16.74
N THR A 126 -10.49 -11.97 16.99
CA THR A 126 -10.57 -13.44 16.94
C THR A 126 -10.39 -13.95 15.52
N LEU A 127 -11.01 -13.29 14.53
CA LEU A 127 -10.73 -13.57 13.12
C LEU A 127 -9.23 -13.35 12.81
N LEU A 128 -8.67 -12.19 13.16
CA LEU A 128 -7.29 -11.82 12.82
C LEU A 128 -6.21 -12.68 13.51
N ARG A 129 -6.53 -13.33 14.64
CA ARG A 129 -5.64 -14.28 15.34
C ARG A 129 -5.59 -15.68 14.73
N LEU A 130 -6.42 -15.99 13.73
CA LEU A 130 -6.37 -17.29 13.05
C LEU A 130 -4.99 -17.54 12.42
N PRO A 131 -4.54 -18.80 12.31
CA PRO A 131 -3.32 -19.14 11.58
C PRO A 131 -3.37 -18.61 10.15
N ALA A 132 -2.23 -18.09 9.65
CA ALA A 132 -2.17 -17.35 8.39
C ALA A 132 -2.88 -18.03 7.19
N PRO A 133 -2.71 -19.34 6.92
CA PRO A 133 -3.41 -19.99 5.81
C PRO A 133 -4.94 -20.02 5.97
N ARG A 134 -5.41 -20.19 7.20
CA ARG A 134 -6.83 -20.18 7.53
C ARG A 134 -7.39 -18.78 7.44
N LEU A 135 -6.71 -17.78 8.02
CA LEU A 135 -7.12 -16.38 7.94
C LEU A 135 -7.27 -15.93 6.48
N TYR A 136 -6.29 -16.23 5.63
CA TYR A 136 -6.34 -15.86 4.21
C TYR A 136 -7.58 -16.44 3.51
N THR A 137 -7.87 -17.72 3.75
CA THR A 137 -9.03 -18.40 3.16
C THR A 137 -10.35 -17.78 3.65
N GLU A 138 -10.45 -17.48 4.94
CA GLU A 138 -11.63 -16.86 5.53
C GLU A 138 -11.85 -15.42 5.04
N LEU A 139 -10.79 -14.63 4.91
CA LEU A 139 -10.84 -13.28 4.36
C LEU A 139 -11.38 -13.27 2.93
N LEU A 140 -10.97 -14.21 2.08
CA LEU A 140 -11.47 -14.32 0.71
C LEU A 140 -12.96 -14.69 0.60
N GLN A 141 -13.57 -15.21 1.67
CA GLN A 141 -15.02 -15.45 1.71
C GLN A 141 -15.81 -14.19 2.09
N LEU A 142 -15.15 -13.14 2.59
CA LEU A 142 -15.81 -11.92 2.98
C LEU A 142 -16.10 -11.04 1.76
N PRO A 143 -17.25 -10.33 1.74
CA PRO A 143 -17.59 -9.45 0.64
C PRO A 143 -16.53 -8.36 0.50
N ARG A 144 -16.24 -8.00 -0.75
CA ARG A 144 -15.27 -6.95 -1.11
C ARG A 144 -13.82 -7.27 -0.75
N ILE A 145 -13.47 -8.48 -0.33
CA ILE A 145 -12.08 -8.84 -0.05
C ILE A 145 -11.56 -9.78 -1.14
N GLY A 146 -10.69 -9.24 -2.01
CA GLY A 146 -9.89 -10.03 -2.95
C GLY A 146 -8.47 -10.28 -2.41
N PRO A 147 -7.60 -11.00 -3.16
CA PRO A 147 -6.24 -11.35 -2.72
C PRO A 147 -5.41 -10.18 -2.20
N GLU A 148 -5.42 -9.04 -2.92
CA GLU A 148 -4.68 -7.84 -2.52
C GLU A 148 -5.21 -7.28 -1.18
N THR A 149 -6.53 -7.13 -1.06
CA THR A 149 -7.16 -6.63 0.17
C THR A 149 -6.97 -7.61 1.34
N ALA A 150 -6.98 -8.91 1.08
CA ALA A 150 -6.70 -9.92 2.10
C ALA A 150 -5.28 -9.77 2.65
N ASP A 151 -4.28 -9.60 1.78
CA ASP A 151 -2.90 -9.37 2.24
C ASP A 151 -2.74 -8.04 2.97
N VAL A 152 -3.43 -6.97 2.54
CA VAL A 152 -3.45 -5.68 3.28
C VAL A 152 -3.99 -5.87 4.69
N ILE A 153 -5.14 -6.55 4.85
CA ILE A 153 -5.75 -6.81 6.16
C ILE A 153 -4.84 -7.69 7.01
N MET A 154 -4.28 -8.75 6.44
CA MET A 154 -3.37 -9.64 7.13
C MET A 154 -2.12 -8.91 7.63
N LEU A 155 -1.52 -8.05 6.80
CA LEU A 155 -0.32 -7.32 7.13
C LEU A 155 -0.56 -6.21 8.15
N TYR A 156 -1.49 -5.30 7.85
CA TYR A 156 -1.67 -4.08 8.65
C TYR A 156 -2.54 -4.33 9.89
N ALA A 157 -3.70 -4.99 9.74
CA ALA A 157 -4.61 -5.22 10.86
C ALA A 157 -4.23 -6.48 11.66
N GLY A 158 -3.79 -7.54 10.97
CA GLY A 158 -3.51 -8.84 11.58
C GLY A 158 -2.06 -9.09 11.99
N GLY A 159 -1.10 -8.25 11.57
CA GLY A 159 0.33 -8.44 11.88
C GLY A 159 0.97 -9.69 11.27
N HIS A 160 0.37 -10.28 10.23
CA HIS A 160 0.92 -11.43 9.52
C HIS A 160 1.91 -10.95 8.45
N PRO A 161 3.10 -11.56 8.31
CA PRO A 161 4.15 -11.12 7.39
C PRO A 161 3.83 -11.51 5.93
N ARG A 162 2.82 -10.88 5.34
CA ARG A 162 2.43 -11.07 3.93
C ARG A 162 2.62 -9.77 3.16
N PHE A 163 3.52 -9.79 2.19
CA PHE A 163 3.81 -8.61 1.41
C PHE A 163 2.67 -8.27 0.44
N VAL A 164 2.22 -7.03 0.47
CA VAL A 164 1.14 -6.52 -0.39
C VAL A 164 1.71 -6.17 -1.77
N VAL A 165 1.02 -6.61 -2.83
CA VAL A 165 1.40 -6.30 -4.21
C VAL A 165 0.27 -5.55 -4.92
N ASP A 166 0.35 -4.24 -4.88
CA ASP A 166 -0.56 -3.36 -5.62
C ASP A 166 0.01 -3.00 -7.02
N ALA A 167 -0.76 -2.21 -7.76
CA ALA A 167 -0.34 -1.69 -9.06
C ALA A 167 0.92 -0.79 -8.99
N TYR A 168 1.20 -0.19 -7.83
CA TYR A 168 2.37 0.66 -7.62
C TYR A 168 3.64 -0.16 -7.49
N THR A 169 3.60 -1.17 -6.62
CA THR A 169 4.64 -2.18 -6.45
C THR A 169 5.01 -2.79 -7.79
N ARG A 170 4.02 -3.26 -8.55
CA ARG A 170 4.24 -3.82 -9.90
C ARG A 170 4.93 -2.85 -10.84
N ARG A 171 4.44 -1.61 -10.93
CA ARG A 171 5.03 -0.59 -11.82
C ARG A 171 6.45 -0.23 -11.43
N ILE A 172 6.74 -0.11 -10.15
CA ILE A 172 8.08 0.23 -9.65
C ILE A 172 9.05 -0.87 -10.01
N PHE A 173 8.77 -2.13 -9.65
CA PHE A 173 9.69 -3.22 -9.93
C PHE A 173 9.81 -3.54 -11.43
N ALA A 174 8.74 -3.38 -12.21
CA ALA A 174 8.82 -3.49 -13.68
C ALA A 174 9.77 -2.48 -14.32
N ARG A 175 10.00 -1.33 -13.68
CA ARG A 175 10.96 -0.31 -14.13
C ARG A 175 12.36 -0.53 -13.58
N LEU A 176 12.46 -0.97 -12.33
CA LEU A 176 13.75 -1.25 -11.68
C LEU A 176 14.46 -2.45 -12.32
N VAL A 177 13.73 -3.55 -12.53
CA VAL A 177 14.26 -4.85 -12.96
C VAL A 177 13.34 -5.55 -13.98
N PRO A 178 13.15 -4.97 -15.17
CA PRO A 178 12.25 -5.51 -16.20
C PRO A 178 12.59 -6.95 -16.61
N GLU A 179 13.86 -7.34 -16.55
CA GLU A 179 14.36 -8.68 -16.91
C GLU A 179 14.04 -9.77 -15.89
N ARG A 180 13.71 -9.39 -14.64
CA ARG A 180 13.53 -10.36 -13.55
C ARG A 180 12.25 -11.18 -13.67
N LEU A 181 11.22 -10.56 -14.23
CA LEU A 181 9.89 -11.14 -14.33
C LEU A 181 9.17 -10.48 -15.50
N VAL A 182 8.29 -11.22 -16.17
CA VAL A 182 7.34 -10.60 -17.10
C VAL A 182 6.23 -9.93 -16.28
N TRP A 183 6.54 -8.80 -15.65
CA TRP A 183 5.73 -8.14 -14.61
C TRP A 183 4.28 -7.87 -15.03
N GLU A 184 4.06 -7.57 -16.31
CA GLU A 184 2.73 -7.29 -16.87
C GLU A 184 1.86 -8.56 -16.99
N ARG A 185 2.47 -9.73 -17.13
CA ARG A 185 1.77 -11.02 -17.29
C ARG A 185 1.80 -11.87 -16.03
N ALA A 186 2.71 -11.59 -15.10
CA ALA A 186 2.86 -12.36 -13.88
C ALA A 186 1.63 -12.22 -12.97
N GLY A 187 1.08 -13.36 -12.55
CA GLY A 187 -0.04 -13.43 -11.62
C GLY A 187 0.30 -12.81 -10.25
N TYR A 188 -0.71 -12.46 -9.46
CA TYR A 188 -0.54 -11.85 -8.15
C TYR A 188 0.40 -12.63 -7.23
N VAL A 189 0.15 -13.92 -7.07
CA VAL A 189 0.95 -14.81 -6.21
C VAL A 189 2.40 -14.88 -6.66
N GLN A 190 2.65 -14.95 -7.97
CA GLN A 190 4.01 -15.01 -8.52
C GLN A 190 4.80 -13.75 -8.21
N VAL A 191 4.19 -12.57 -8.37
CA VAL A 191 4.84 -11.30 -8.04
C VAL A 191 5.13 -11.20 -6.54
N GLN A 192 4.16 -11.55 -5.69
CA GLN A 192 4.34 -11.54 -4.24
C GLN A 192 5.49 -12.45 -3.83
N GLN A 193 5.50 -13.71 -4.27
CA GLN A 193 6.55 -14.67 -3.94
C GLN A 193 7.92 -14.19 -4.41
N THR A 194 7.98 -13.59 -5.61
CA THR A 194 9.23 -13.02 -6.13
C THR A 194 9.77 -11.96 -5.18
N ILE A 195 8.96 -11.03 -4.70
CA ILE A 195 9.44 -9.95 -3.82
C ILE A 195 9.65 -10.43 -2.38
N ALA A 196 8.68 -11.15 -1.80
CA ALA A 196 8.68 -11.54 -0.39
C ALA A 196 9.85 -12.47 -0.03
N THR A 197 10.31 -13.32 -0.96
CA THR A 197 11.44 -14.24 -0.72
C THR A 197 12.80 -13.53 -0.59
N ALA A 198 12.90 -12.25 -0.99
CA ALA A 198 14.09 -11.44 -0.79
C ALA A 198 14.15 -10.76 0.59
N LEU A 199 13.05 -10.82 1.36
CA LEU A 199 12.84 -10.02 2.56
C LEU A 199 12.78 -10.88 3.82
N PRO A 200 13.20 -10.34 4.97
CA PRO A 200 12.91 -10.96 6.26
C PRO A 200 11.41 -11.17 6.47
N VAL A 201 11.06 -12.24 7.19
CA VAL A 201 9.68 -12.53 7.60
C VAL A 201 9.33 -11.67 8.81
N ASP A 202 9.18 -10.37 8.57
CA ASP A 202 8.88 -9.34 9.59
C ASP A 202 7.72 -8.45 9.11
N PRO A 203 6.54 -8.51 9.76
CA PRO A 203 5.38 -7.73 9.34
C PRO A 203 5.62 -6.22 9.38
N MET A 204 6.45 -5.72 10.30
CA MET A 204 6.72 -4.28 10.39
C MET A 204 7.57 -3.80 9.21
N LEU A 205 8.62 -4.55 8.87
CA LEU A 205 9.46 -4.27 7.70
C LEU A 205 8.65 -4.32 6.41
N LEU A 206 7.80 -5.34 6.25
CA LEU A 206 6.97 -5.49 5.05
C LEU A 206 5.94 -4.36 4.92
N ALA A 207 5.34 -3.94 6.03
CA ALA A 207 4.40 -2.82 6.08
C ALA A 207 5.07 -1.48 5.78
N ASP A 208 6.29 -1.25 6.30
CA ASP A 208 7.07 -0.06 5.97
C ASP A 208 7.45 -0.06 4.49
N LEU A 209 8.06 -1.13 3.97
CA LEU A 209 8.43 -1.21 2.56
C LEU A 209 7.25 -0.97 1.62
N HIS A 210 6.07 -1.56 1.91
CA HIS A 210 4.88 -1.30 1.11
C HIS A 210 4.48 0.19 1.14
N ALA A 211 4.50 0.84 2.31
CA ALA A 211 4.26 2.27 2.45
C ALA A 211 5.27 3.12 1.66
N GLN A 212 6.56 2.75 1.74
CA GLN A 212 7.65 3.42 1.01
C GLN A 212 7.45 3.38 -0.51
N LEU A 213 7.08 2.20 -1.03
CA LEU A 213 6.79 2.02 -2.45
C LEU A 213 5.57 2.85 -2.87
N ASN A 214 4.56 2.96 -2.01
CA ASN A 214 3.38 3.79 -2.27
C ASN A 214 3.76 5.27 -2.37
N GLU A 215 4.52 5.79 -1.40
CA GLU A 215 5.03 7.18 -1.41
C GLU A 215 5.89 7.47 -2.64
N LEU A 216 6.79 6.55 -3.01
CA LEU A 216 7.57 6.66 -4.24
C LEU A 216 6.66 6.75 -5.47
N ALA A 217 5.64 5.89 -5.56
CA ALA A 217 4.75 5.80 -6.69
C ALA A 217 3.88 7.04 -6.89
N VAL A 218 3.39 7.65 -5.80
CA VAL A 218 2.53 8.85 -5.87
C VAL A 218 3.35 10.12 -6.08
N ARG A 219 4.63 10.15 -5.68
CA ARG A 219 5.50 11.33 -5.82
C ARG A 219 6.35 11.32 -7.07
N TYR A 220 7.06 10.23 -7.35
CA TYR A 220 8.08 10.19 -8.40
C TYR A 220 7.77 9.18 -9.49
N CYS A 221 7.50 7.92 -9.12
CA CYS A 221 7.29 6.80 -10.05
C CYS A 221 5.84 6.74 -10.57
N LEU A 222 5.34 7.88 -11.04
CA LEU A 222 4.04 8.04 -11.70
C LEU A 222 3.98 7.30 -13.03
N VAL A 223 2.79 7.22 -13.65
CA VAL A 223 2.66 6.72 -15.04
C VAL A 223 3.60 7.45 -15.99
N LYS A 224 3.67 8.78 -15.89
CA LYS A 224 4.74 9.62 -16.47
C LYS A 224 5.73 9.99 -15.34
N PRO A 225 6.85 9.27 -15.18
CA PRO A 225 7.70 9.42 -14.00
C PRO A 225 8.42 10.77 -13.98
N ARG A 226 8.69 11.28 -12.77
CA ARG A 226 9.47 12.51 -12.54
C ARG A 226 10.86 12.15 -12.00
N CYS A 227 11.66 11.47 -12.82
CA CYS A 227 12.96 10.95 -12.39
C CYS A 227 13.95 12.05 -11.96
N ASP A 228 14.00 13.14 -12.72
CA ASP A 228 14.90 14.29 -12.46
C ASP A 228 14.18 15.55 -11.98
N GLY A 229 12.85 15.48 -11.89
CA GLY A 229 12.04 16.60 -11.45
C GLY A 229 11.77 16.56 -9.94
N PRO A 230 11.18 17.64 -9.41
CA PRO A 230 10.68 17.62 -8.04
C PRO A 230 9.58 16.54 -7.89
N PRO A 231 9.26 16.11 -6.66
CA PRO A 231 8.13 15.22 -6.44
C PRO A 231 6.84 15.84 -6.95
N SER A 232 5.87 14.99 -7.29
CA SER A 232 4.52 15.44 -7.61
C SER A 232 3.88 16.10 -6.39
N ARG A 233 2.93 17.01 -6.62
CA ARG A 233 2.15 17.64 -5.55
C ARG A 233 1.10 16.72 -4.91
N ARG A 234 1.07 15.43 -5.29
CA ARG A 234 0.17 14.45 -4.68
C ARG A 234 0.73 14.08 -3.32
N ILE A 235 -0.11 14.12 -2.31
CA ILE A 235 0.15 13.60 -0.97
C ILE A 235 -0.73 12.36 -0.79
N TYR A 236 -0.20 11.31 -0.18
CA TYR A 236 -1.02 10.13 0.13
C TYR A 236 -2.06 10.52 1.19
N SER A 237 -1.59 11.09 2.31
CA SER A 237 -2.38 11.48 3.47
C SER A 237 -2.36 12.99 3.71
N ARG A 238 -3.46 13.56 4.24
CA ARG A 238 -3.56 14.95 4.67
C ARG A 238 -3.02 15.23 6.07
N GLN A 239 -2.46 14.22 6.76
CA GLN A 239 -1.81 14.39 8.05
C GLN A 239 -0.79 15.56 8.01
N PRO A 240 -0.77 16.43 9.04
CA PRO A 240 0.22 17.49 9.14
C PRO A 240 1.65 16.95 8.97
N GLY A 241 2.47 17.65 8.17
CA GLY A 241 3.86 17.26 7.89
C GLY A 241 4.05 16.35 6.65
N ARG A 242 2.98 15.74 6.11
CA ARG A 242 3.07 14.88 4.90
C ARG A 242 3.34 15.62 3.59
N ASN A 243 3.19 16.94 3.61
CA ASN A 243 3.54 17.85 2.54
C ASN A 243 4.99 18.34 2.58
N SER A 244 5.79 17.99 3.60
CA SER A 244 7.19 18.44 3.76
C SER A 244 8.09 18.14 2.56
N PHE A 245 7.77 17.11 1.79
CA PHE A 245 8.54 16.75 0.59
C PHE A 245 8.26 17.63 -0.64
N LEU A 246 7.20 18.43 -0.65
CA LEU A 246 6.73 19.15 -1.84
C LEU A 246 7.73 20.20 -2.35
N ASP A 247 8.59 20.70 -1.46
CA ASP A 247 9.59 21.74 -1.78
C ASP A 247 10.97 21.16 -2.12
N ARG A 248 11.11 19.82 -2.15
CA ARG A 248 12.37 19.16 -2.49
C ARG A 248 12.61 19.14 -4.00
N ASN A 249 13.88 19.15 -4.41
CA ASN A 249 14.29 19.05 -5.81
C ASN A 249 15.38 17.97 -6.02
N ASP A 250 15.25 16.87 -5.28
CA ASP A 250 16.23 15.78 -5.17
C ASP A 250 16.10 14.71 -6.26
N GLY A 251 15.02 14.73 -7.05
CA GLY A 251 14.71 13.69 -8.02
C GLY A 251 14.29 12.38 -7.36
N CYS A 252 14.00 11.36 -8.18
CA CYS A 252 13.60 10.05 -7.70
C CYS A 252 14.74 9.36 -6.93
N PRO A 253 14.55 8.91 -5.68
CA PRO A 253 15.62 8.31 -4.87
C PRO A 253 16.17 6.98 -5.43
N LEU A 254 15.42 6.35 -6.33
CA LEU A 254 15.82 5.11 -7.00
C LEU A 254 16.41 5.31 -8.39
N ARG A 255 16.55 6.55 -8.89
CA ARG A 255 16.96 6.79 -10.30
C ARG A 255 18.30 6.14 -10.65
N GLU A 256 19.25 6.15 -9.73
CA GLU A 256 20.60 5.59 -9.93
C GLU A 256 20.61 4.07 -10.10
N ILE A 257 19.59 3.39 -9.57
CA ILE A 257 19.47 1.93 -9.63
C ILE A 257 18.33 1.47 -10.55
N CYS A 258 17.74 2.37 -11.33
CA CYS A 258 16.57 2.10 -12.15
C CYS A 258 16.94 1.79 -13.61
N SER A 259 16.74 0.55 -14.04
CA SER A 259 16.98 0.09 -15.42
C SER A 259 16.22 0.92 -16.45
N TRP A 260 14.94 1.23 -16.19
CA TRP A 260 14.15 2.08 -17.07
C TRP A 260 14.77 3.48 -17.25
N TYR A 261 15.24 4.11 -16.17
CA TYR A 261 15.79 5.45 -16.22
C TYR A 261 17.09 5.51 -17.03
N ALA A 262 18.02 4.59 -16.79
CA ALA A 262 19.29 4.59 -17.52
C ALA A 262 19.12 4.35 -19.02
N SER A 263 18.16 3.53 -19.43
CA SER A 263 17.86 3.33 -20.85
C SER A 263 17.39 4.63 -21.55
N ARG A 264 16.81 5.57 -20.80
CA ARG A 264 16.29 6.84 -21.29
C ARG A 264 17.35 7.93 -21.38
N ILE A 265 18.24 8.05 -20.39
CA ILE A 265 19.35 9.00 -20.46
C ILE A 265 20.36 8.62 -21.57
N GLY A 266 20.58 7.32 -21.80
CA GLY A 266 21.44 6.85 -22.88
C GLY A 266 20.90 7.23 -24.27
N THR A 267 19.57 7.27 -24.43
CA THR A 267 18.93 7.61 -25.71
C THR A 267 18.80 9.12 -25.95
N GLU A 268 18.80 9.97 -24.92
CA GLU A 268 18.85 11.43 -25.08
C GLU A 268 20.23 11.95 -25.53
N SER A 269 21.32 11.31 -25.08
CA SER A 269 22.69 11.64 -25.52
C SER A 269 22.94 11.38 -27.02
N LEU A 270 22.17 10.48 -27.63
CA LEU A 270 22.25 10.13 -29.06
C LEU A 270 21.39 11.04 -29.95
N LYS A 271 20.46 11.83 -29.38
CA LYS A 271 19.62 12.78 -30.13
C LYS A 271 20.21 14.19 -30.19
N GLN A 272 21.31 14.44 -29.48
CA GLN A 272 22.06 15.71 -29.50
C GLN A 272 23.34 15.63 -30.36
N ARG A 273 23.48 14.56 -31.16
CA ARG A 273 24.57 14.39 -32.14
C ARG A 273 24.01 14.33 -33.55
#